data_AF-X0ZZZ8-F1
#
_entry.id   AF-X0ZZZ8-F1
#
_cell.length_a   1.000
_cell.length_b   1.000
_cell.length_c   1.000
_cell.angle_alpha   90.00
_cell.angle_beta   90.00
_cell.angle_gamma   90.00
#
_symmetry.space_group_name_H-M   'P 1'
#
loop_
_entity.id
_entity.type
_entity.pdbx_description
1 polymer ?
#
loop_
_entity_poly.entity_id
_entity_poly.type
_entity_poly.pdbx_seq_one_letter_code
_entity_poly.pdbx_strand_id
1 'polypeptide(L)' 'MQRALLKPISVSFVSTYPPRRCGIGTFTQDLANHIARIQKEESHMSEMVQVVALINNISQGHNYAR' A
#
# COMPACT_ATOMS: atom_id res chain seq x y z
N MET A 1 -28.40 -3.62 3.69
CA MET A 1 -27.33 -2.62 3.85
C MET A 1 -26.83 -2.25 2.48
N GLN A 2 -26.96 -0.98 2.08
CA GLN A 2 -26.52 -0.52 0.76
C GLN A 2 -25.00 -0.68 0.66
N ARG A 3 -24.54 -1.59 -0.22
CA ARG A 3 -23.16 -1.57 -0.71
C ARG A 3 -23.04 -0.29 -1.54
N ALA A 4 -22.45 0.75 -0.96
CA ALA A 4 -21.93 1.84 -1.78
C ALA A 4 -20.99 1.18 -2.79
N LEU A 5 -21.30 1.29 -4.09
CA LEU A 5 -20.41 0.86 -5.16
C LEU A 5 -19.18 1.78 -5.09
N LEU A 6 -18.22 1.43 -4.24
CA LEU A 6 -16.97 2.14 -4.09
C LEU A 6 -16.14 1.78 -5.31
N LYS A 7 -16.36 2.55 -6.38
CA LYS A 7 -15.57 2.44 -7.61
C LYS A 7 -14.10 2.24 -7.24
N PRO A 8 -13.40 1.23 -7.79
CA PRO A 8 -12.02 0.98 -7.43
C PRO A 8 -11.18 2.26 -7.59
N ILE A 9 -10.40 2.60 -6.56
CA ILE A 9 -9.59 3.82 -6.52
C ILE A 9 -8.11 3.48 -6.45
N SER A 10 -7.32 4.19 -7.24
CA SER A 10 -5.87 4.15 -7.12
C SER A 10 -5.42 4.88 -5.86
N VAL A 11 -4.72 4.19 -4.96
CA VAL A 11 -4.25 4.71 -3.67
C VAL A 11 -2.74 4.58 -3.59
N SER A 12 -2.07 5.70 -3.29
CA SER A 12 -0.63 5.73 -3.02
C SER A 12 -0.38 6.24 -1.61
N PHE A 13 0.19 5.39 -0.75
CA PHE A 13 0.62 5.77 0.58
C PHE A 13 2.04 6.31 0.53
N VAL A 14 2.23 7.60 0.85
CA VAL A 14 3.55 8.22 0.89
C VAL A 14 4.11 8.15 2.31
N SER A 15 5.33 7.63 2.46
CA SER A 15 6.00 7.46 3.75
C SER A 15 7.47 7.89 3.67
N THR A 16 8.06 8.27 4.81
CA THR A 16 9.50 8.52 4.95
C THR A 16 10.32 7.25 5.23
N TYR A 17 9.64 6.12 5.44
CA TYR A 17 10.26 4.82 5.69
C TYR A 17 9.65 3.72 4.80
N PRO A 18 10.47 2.84 4.21
CA PRO A 18 9.97 1.64 3.55
C PRO A 18 9.28 0.69 4.55
N PRO A 19 8.38 -0.17 4.05
CA PRO A 19 7.79 -1.25 4.84
C PRO A 19 8.84 -2.02 5.64
N ARG A 20 8.49 -2.44 6.87
CA ARG A 20 9.35 -3.24 7.78
C ARG A 20 10.63 -2.57 8.29
N ARG A 21 10.90 -1.30 7.98
CA ARG A 21 12.04 -0.55 8.59
C ARG A 21 11.73 0.02 9.97
N CYS A 22 10.46 0.30 10.26
CA CYS A 22 9.97 0.83 11.53
C CYS A 22 8.47 0.55 11.70
N GLY A 23 7.92 0.81 12.89
CA GLY A 23 6.50 0.56 13.19
C GLY A 23 5.53 1.26 12.24
N ILE A 24 5.80 2.53 11.89
CA ILE A 24 4.95 3.28 10.94
C ILE A 24 5.01 2.70 9.52
N GLY A 25 6.17 2.19 9.08
CA GLY A 25 6.31 1.53 7.78
C GLY A 25 5.55 0.20 7.71
N THR A 26 5.62 -0.60 8.77
CA THR A 26 4.84 -1.85 8.89
C THR A 26 3.34 -1.56 8.92
N PHE A 27 2.89 -0.61 9.76
CA PHE A 27 1.49 -0.20 9.83
C PHE A 27 0.96 0.26 8.45
N THR A 28 1.73 1.06 7.73
CA THR A 28 1.35 1.55 6.40
C THR A 28 1.19 0.40 5.40
N GLN A 29 2.06 -0.60 5.47
CA GLN A 29 1.95 -1.80 4.63
C GLN A 29 0.71 -2.63 4.96
N ASP A 30 0.40 -2.81 6.25
CA ASP A 30 -0.78 -3.57 6.69
C ASP A 30 -2.07 -2.85 6.30
N LEU A 31 -2.11 -1.52 6.40
CA LEU A 31 -3.22 -0.70 5.91
C LEU A 31 -3.40 -0.82 4.40
N ALA A 32 -2.32 -0.71 3.62
CA ALA A 32 -2.35 -0.89 2.17
C ALA A 32 -2.90 -2.28 1.77
N ASN A 33 -2.48 -3.32 2.48
CA ASN A 33 -2.96 -4.68 2.26
C ASN A 33 -4.46 -4.82 2.54
N HIS A 34 -4.96 -4.19 3.62
CA HIS A 34 -6.40 -4.21 3.94
C HIS A 34 -7.23 -3.47 2.89
N ILE A 35 -6.80 -2.29 2.45
CA ILE A 35 -7.50 -1.55 1.39
C ILE A 35 -7.49 -2.35 0.08
N ALA A 36 -6.37 -2.97 -0.27
CA ALA A 36 -6.29 -3.82 -1.46
C ALA A 36 -7.26 -5.00 -1.40
N ARG A 37 -7.49 -5.60 -0.21
CA ARG A 37 -8.49 -6.67 -0.03
C ARG A 37 -9.91 -6.17 -0.22
N ILE A 38 -10.25 -5.02 0.38
CA ILE A 38 -11.57 -4.39 0.23
C ILE A 38 -11.85 -4.09 -1.25
N GLN A 39 -10.85 -3.64 -2.01
CA GLN A 39 -11.01 -3.36 -3.45
C GLN A 39 -10.98 -4.62 -4.35
N LYS A 40 -10.22 -5.66 -3.99
CA LYS A 40 -10.13 -6.92 -4.76
C LYS A 40 -11.39 -7.77 -4.68
N GLU A 41 -12.17 -7.66 -3.61
CA GLU A 41 -13.51 -8.27 -3.55
C GLU A 41 -14.46 -7.73 -4.64
N GLU A 42 -14.13 -6.58 -5.24
CA GLU A 42 -14.90 -5.97 -6.34
C GLU A 42 -14.22 -6.04 -7.71
N SER A 43 -12.92 -6.36 -7.82
CA SER A 43 -12.19 -6.31 -9.11
C SER A 43 -10.89 -7.11 -9.14
N HIS A 44 -10.66 -7.87 -10.21
CA HIS A 44 -9.43 -8.63 -10.53
C HIS A 44 -8.21 -7.73 -10.89
N MET A 45 -7.97 -6.63 -10.19
CA MET A 45 -6.91 -5.66 -10.53
C MET A 45 -5.82 -5.65 -9.44
N SER A 46 -4.62 -6.12 -9.79
CA SER A 46 -3.55 -6.38 -8.82
C SER A 46 -2.63 -5.19 -8.50
N GLU A 47 -2.93 -3.97 -8.94
CA GLU A 47 -1.97 -2.84 -8.84
C GLU A 47 -2.57 -1.49 -8.38
N MET A 48 -3.77 -1.46 -7.80
CA MET A 48 -4.40 -0.17 -7.44
C MET A 48 -3.89 0.45 -6.13
N VAL A 49 -3.22 -0.31 -5.27
CA VAL A 49 -2.74 0.18 -3.97
C VAL A 49 -1.24 -0.02 -3.87
N GLN A 50 -0.50 1.04 -3.54
CA GLN A 50 0.95 1.00 -3.39
C GLN A 50 1.44 1.82 -2.20
N VAL A 51 2.61 1.45 -1.69
CA VAL A 51 3.36 2.22 -0.69
C VAL A 51 4.61 2.78 -1.34
N VAL A 52 4.75 4.11 -1.32
CA VAL A 52 5.88 4.85 -1.88
C VAL A 52 6.68 5.43 -0.71
N ALA A 53 7.90 4.91 -0.53
CA ALA A 53 8.80 5.40 0.50
C ALA A 53 9.79 6.41 -0.09
N LEU A 54 9.77 7.64 0.42
CA LEU A 54 10.74 8.68 0.13
C LEU A 54 12.00 8.40 0.96
N ILE A 55 13.01 7.84 0.32
CA ILE A 55 14.33 7.64 0.90
C ILE A 55 15.19 8.80 0.39
N ASN A 56 15.89 9.52 1.27
CA ASN A 56 16.68 10.73 0.98
C ASN A 56 17.83 10.50 -0.03
N ASN A 57 17.50 10.20 -1.28
CA ASN A 57 18.40 9.94 -2.40
C ASN A 57 19.46 8.84 -2.17
N ILE A 58 19.28 8.01 -1.15
CA ILE A 58 20.10 6.82 -0.93
C ILE A 58 19.31 5.66 -1.53
N SER A 59 19.77 5.15 -2.67
CA SER A 59 19.30 3.88 -3.22
C SER A 59 19.72 2.76 -2.27
N GLN A 60 18.98 2.59 -1.19
CA GLN A 60 19.18 1.45 -0.32
C GLN A 60 18.54 0.25 -1.03
N GLY A 61 19.39 -0.61 -1.58
CA GLY A 61 19.02 -1.89 -2.21
C GLY A 61 18.49 -2.89 -1.17
N HIS A 62 17.45 -2.50 -0.45
CA HIS A 62 16.79 -3.36 0.51
C HIS A 62 15.82 -4.25 -0.25
N ASN A 63 16.11 -5.55 -0.22
CA ASN A 63 15.25 -6.56 -0.81
C ASN A 63 14.06 -6.81 0.13
N TYR A 64 13.12 -5.85 0.16
CA TYR A 64 11.84 -6.05 0.80
C TYR A 64 11.01 -6.94 -0.12
N ALA A 65 11.08 -8.26 0.11
CA ALA A 65 10.30 -9.24 -0.64
C ALA A 65 8.84 -8.76 -0.76
N ARG A 66 8.44 -8.48 -2.01
CA ARG A 66 7.14 -7.96 -2.41
C ARG A 66 6.10 -9.06 -2.43
#